data_AF-A0A6G6WT81-F1
#
_entry.id   AF-A0A6G6WT81-F1
#
_cell.length_a   1.000
_cell.length_b   1.000
_cell.length_c   1.000
_cell.angle_alpha   90.00
_cell.angle_beta   90.00
_cell.angle_gamma   90.00
#
_symmetry.space_group_name_H-M   'P 1'
#
loop_
_entity.id
_entity.type
_entity.pdbx_description
1 polymer ?
#
loop_
_entity_poly.entity_id
_entity_poly.type
_entity_poly.pdbx_seq_one_letter_code
_entity_poly.pdbx_strand_id
1 'polypeptide(L)'
;MKIRITIMAFLFAGIAGSFVASPADAQRYVIVNGQFLNSAQIQRLEQLGCVSIPDGNYWLRSDGWWGYAGDPTPQGQLGDYCRKPSLSERGLLYRPGEILGE
;
A
#
# COMPACT_ATOMS: atom_id res chain seq x y z
N MET A 1 -27.69 -14.52 54.20
CA MET A 1 -26.71 -15.41 53.54
C MET A 1 -25.41 -14.62 53.37
N LYS A 2 -24.38 -14.87 54.20
CA LYS A 2 -23.12 -14.10 54.25
C LYS A 2 -22.05 -14.86 53.46
N ILE A 3 -21.66 -14.36 52.29
CA ILE A 3 -20.61 -14.94 51.46
C ILE A 3 -19.27 -14.60 52.11
N ARG A 4 -18.57 -15.60 52.65
CA ARG A 4 -17.21 -15.46 53.16
C ARG A 4 -16.25 -15.53 51.96
N ILE A 5 -15.84 -14.37 51.46
CA ILE A 5 -14.81 -14.27 50.42
C ILE A 5 -13.46 -14.33 51.13
N THR A 6 -12.91 -15.54 51.25
CA THR A 6 -11.53 -15.75 51.71
C THR A 6 -10.60 -15.27 50.61
N ILE A 7 -10.00 -14.09 50.82
CA ILE A 7 -8.94 -13.53 49.96
C ILE A 7 -7.71 -14.40 50.16
N MET A 8 -7.50 -15.34 49.23
CA MET A 8 -6.27 -16.10 49.14
C MET A 8 -5.31 -15.30 48.27
N ALA A 9 -4.46 -14.51 48.91
CA ALA A 9 -3.37 -13.79 48.27
C ALA A 9 -2.35 -14.81 47.72
N PHE A 10 -2.49 -15.15 46.44
CA PHE A 10 -1.44 -15.84 45.71
C PHE A 10 -0.38 -14.82 45.28
N LEU A 11 0.71 -14.78 46.05
CA LEU A 11 1.99 -14.24 45.63
C LEU A 11 2.49 -15.03 44.43
N PHE A 12 2.16 -14.59 43.21
CA PHE A 12 2.90 -14.99 42.02
C PHE A 12 4.02 -13.98 41.79
N ALA A 13 5.24 -14.48 42.02
CA ALA A 13 6.49 -13.83 41.67
C ALA A 13 6.49 -13.43 40.20
N GLY A 14 7.13 -12.30 39.92
CA GLY A 14 7.08 -11.59 38.66
C GLY A 14 7.47 -12.44 37.46
N ILE A 15 6.55 -12.50 36.50
CA ILE A 15 6.88 -12.59 35.09
C ILE A 15 6.68 -11.19 34.54
N ALA A 16 7.78 -10.45 34.40
CA ALA A 16 7.84 -9.28 33.54
C ALA A 16 7.72 -9.78 32.09
N GLY A 17 6.52 -10.20 31.71
CA GLY A 17 6.18 -10.52 30.34
C GLY A 17 6.16 -9.20 29.57
N SER A 18 7.17 -8.99 28.73
CA SER A 18 7.14 -7.91 27.76
C SER A 18 5.94 -8.14 26.84
N PHE A 19 4.85 -7.40 27.06
CA PHE A 19 3.78 -7.29 26.08
C PHE A 19 4.37 -6.53 24.89
N VAL A 20 4.91 -7.25 23.92
CA VAL A 20 5.17 -6.70 22.59
C VAL A 20 3.80 -6.40 22.00
N ALA A 21 3.36 -5.14 22.10
CA ALA A 21 2.23 -4.65 21.35
C ALA A 21 2.56 -4.92 19.87
N SER A 22 1.84 -5.87 19.26
CA SER A 22 1.85 -5.99 17.81
C SER A 22 1.49 -4.61 17.26
N PRO A 23 2.22 -4.08 16.25
CA PRO A 23 1.79 -2.85 15.61
C PRO A 23 0.35 -3.07 15.19
N ALA A 24 -0.57 -2.27 15.73
CA ALA A 24 -1.93 -2.26 15.24
C ALA A 24 -1.82 -1.90 13.77
N ASP A 25 -2.09 -2.86 12.87
CA ASP A 25 -2.18 -2.63 11.44
C ASP A 25 -3.17 -1.48 11.27
N ALA A 26 -2.66 -0.29 10.98
CA ALA A 26 -3.50 0.87 10.74
C ALA A 26 -4.35 0.53 9.51
N GLN A 27 -5.64 0.31 9.72
CA GLN A 27 -6.53 -0.09 8.65
C GLN A 27 -6.62 1.04 7.64
N ARG A 28 -6.12 0.77 6.43
CA ARG A 28 -6.04 1.74 5.34
C ARG A 28 -7.41 2.01 4.72
N TYR A 29 -7.66 3.26 4.35
CA TYR A 29 -8.91 3.67 3.72
C TYR A 29 -8.74 3.78 2.20
N VAL A 30 -8.87 2.65 1.50
CA VAL A 30 -8.82 2.62 0.02
C VAL A 30 -10.09 2.02 -0.53
N ILE A 31 -10.82 2.82 -1.31
CA ILE A 31 -12.05 2.41 -1.99
C ILE A 31 -11.78 2.42 -3.49
N VAL A 32 -12.06 1.32 -4.16
CA VAL A 32 -11.99 1.21 -5.62
C VAL A 32 -13.33 0.72 -6.14
N ASN A 33 -13.95 1.47 -7.04
CA ASN A 33 -15.27 1.14 -7.59
C ASN A 33 -16.34 0.92 -6.50
N GLY A 34 -16.29 1.70 -5.43
CA GLY A 34 -17.21 1.59 -4.28
C GLY A 34 -16.93 0.41 -3.34
N GLN A 35 -15.87 -0.36 -3.55
CA GLN A 35 -15.47 -1.47 -2.68
C GLN A 35 -14.29 -1.08 -1.81
N PHE A 36 -14.41 -1.28 -0.49
CA PHE A 36 -13.29 -1.19 0.42
C PHE A 36 -12.30 -2.31 0.16
N LEU A 37 -11.05 -1.96 -0.05
CA LEU A 37 -9.97 -2.92 -0.22
C LEU A 37 -9.33 -3.26 1.13
N ASN A 38 -9.03 -4.53 1.34
CA ASN A 38 -8.19 -4.97 2.46
C ASN A 38 -6.69 -4.80 2.15
N SER A 39 -5.85 -4.94 3.17
CA SER A 39 -4.39 -4.74 3.04
C SER A 39 -3.74 -5.59 1.95
N ALA A 40 -4.16 -6.85 1.77
CA ALA A 40 -3.61 -7.72 0.74
C ALA A 40 -4.00 -7.28 -0.69
N GLN A 41 -5.24 -6.80 -0.86
CA GLN A 41 -5.71 -6.24 -2.13
C GLN A 41 -4.99 -4.93 -2.47
N ILE A 42 -4.84 -4.04 -1.49
CA ILE A 42 -4.08 -2.79 -1.64
C ILE A 42 -2.65 -3.12 -2.04
N GLN A 43 -1.97 -3.99 -1.30
CA GLN A 43 -0.58 -4.38 -1.59
C GLN A 43 -0.43 -4.97 -2.99
N ARG A 44 -1.38 -5.78 -3.45
CA ARG A 44 -1.36 -6.32 -4.81
C ARG A 44 -1.54 -5.23 -5.86
N LEU A 45 -2.42 -4.27 -5.63
CA LEU A 45 -2.62 -3.15 -6.55
C LEU A 45 -1.40 -2.23 -6.60
N GLU A 46 -0.74 -1.99 -5.46
CA GLU A 46 0.53 -1.26 -5.37
C GLU A 46 1.67 -1.97 -6.12
N GLN A 47 1.74 -3.29 -6.04
CA GLN A 47 2.70 -4.11 -6.81
C GLN A 47 2.46 -4.00 -8.31
N LEU A 48 1.19 -4.06 -8.75
CA LEU A 48 0.82 -3.91 -10.16
C LEU A 48 1.08 -2.49 -10.67
N GLY A 49 0.86 -1.48 -9.83
CA GLY A 49 1.06 -0.08 -10.16
C GLY A 49 2.50 0.41 -9.99
N CYS A 50 3.38 -0.35 -9.34
CA CYS A 50 4.72 0.06 -8.91
C CYS A 50 4.75 1.39 -8.15
N VAL A 51 3.69 1.67 -7.38
CA VAL A 51 3.50 2.90 -6.62
C VAL A 51 2.71 2.61 -5.35
N SER A 52 2.97 3.35 -4.27
CA SER A 52 2.09 3.30 -3.11
C SER A 52 0.82 4.10 -3.40
N ILE A 53 -0.32 3.48 -3.10
CA ILE A 53 -1.63 4.08 -3.31
C ILE A 53 -1.94 4.89 -2.05
N PRO A 54 -2.28 6.18 -2.12
CA PRO A 54 -2.76 6.91 -0.96
C PRO A 54 -4.16 6.46 -0.52
N ASP A 55 -4.54 6.79 0.71
CA ASP A 55 -5.91 6.58 1.15
C ASP A 55 -6.87 7.52 0.39
N GLY A 56 -8.00 6.98 -0.09
CA GLY A 56 -8.90 7.69 -0.98
C GLY A 56 -9.96 6.82 -1.64
N ASN A 57 -10.78 7.46 -2.47
CA ASN A 57 -11.81 6.80 -3.28
C ASN A 57 -11.51 6.97 -4.77
N TYR A 58 -11.47 5.86 -5.49
CA TYR A 58 -11.01 5.77 -6.86
C TYR A 58 -12.00 4.98 -7.71
N TRP A 59 -11.98 5.25 -9.02
CA TRP A 59 -12.51 4.33 -10.01
C TRP A 59 -11.34 3.67 -10.75
N LEU A 60 -11.52 2.40 -11.11
CA LEU A 60 -10.59 1.63 -11.92
C LEU A 60 -11.38 0.83 -12.95
N ARG A 61 -11.03 1.02 -14.22
CA ARG A 61 -11.65 0.29 -15.34
C ARG A 61 -10.88 -0.98 -15.65
N SER A 62 -11.54 -1.89 -16.37
CA SER A 62 -10.94 -3.17 -16.81
C SER A 62 -9.77 -2.99 -17.80
N ASP A 63 -9.71 -1.87 -18.53
CA ASP A 63 -8.61 -1.49 -19.42
C ASP A 63 -7.44 -0.80 -18.68
N GLY A 64 -7.50 -0.77 -17.34
CA GLY A 64 -6.43 -0.29 -16.46
C GLY A 64 -6.43 1.23 -16.24
N TRP A 65 -7.31 1.98 -16.91
CA TRP A 65 -7.47 3.41 -16.62
C TRP A 65 -8.08 3.62 -15.23
N TRP A 66 -7.54 4.59 -14.50
CA TRP A 66 -8.00 4.93 -13.16
C TRP A 66 -8.09 6.43 -12.94
N GLY A 67 -8.84 6.82 -11.92
CA GLY A 67 -8.93 8.20 -11.46
C GLY A 67 -9.66 8.34 -10.13
N TYR A 68 -9.89 9.58 -9.69
CA TYR A 68 -10.61 9.86 -8.46
C TYR A 68 -12.11 9.64 -8.63
N ALA A 69 -12.75 9.03 -7.63
CA ALA A 69 -14.19 8.80 -7.67
C ALA A 69 -14.97 10.13 -7.80
N GLY A 70 -15.94 10.16 -8.73
CA GLY A 70 -16.73 11.36 -9.04
C GLY A 70 -16.11 12.29 -10.09
N ASP A 71 -14.83 12.12 -10.43
CA ASP A 71 -14.18 12.84 -11.53
C ASP A 71 -14.00 11.89 -12.74
N PRO A 72 -14.57 12.19 -13.92
CA PRO A 72 -14.40 11.35 -15.10
C PRO A 72 -12.98 11.39 -15.71
N THR A 73 -12.12 12.31 -15.27
CA THR A 73 -10.79 12.53 -15.82
C THR A 73 -9.82 11.44 -15.35
N PRO A 74 -9.23 10.63 -16.27
CA PRO A 74 -8.23 9.65 -15.89
C PRO A 74 -6.97 10.31 -15.34
N GLN A 75 -6.40 9.74 -14.28
CA GLN A 75 -5.12 10.16 -13.69
C GLN A 75 -3.93 9.39 -14.29
N GLY A 76 -4.18 8.20 -14.85
CA GLY A 76 -3.17 7.41 -15.54
C GLY A 76 -3.65 6.00 -15.86
N GLN A 77 -2.73 5.17 -16.36
CA GLN A 77 -2.95 3.75 -16.58
C GLN A 77 -2.20 2.94 -15.50
N LEU A 78 -2.85 1.88 -15.00
CA LEU A 78 -2.25 0.99 -14.02
C LEU A 78 -0.98 0.35 -14.60
N GLY A 79 0.15 0.54 -13.90
CA GLY A 79 1.46 0.00 -14.29
C GLY A 79 2.36 0.98 -15.02
N ASP A 80 1.90 2.19 -15.36
CA ASP A 80 2.74 3.21 -16.01
C ASP A 80 4.01 3.53 -15.20
N TYR A 81 3.89 3.55 -13.87
CA TYR A 81 5.04 3.81 -12.98
C TYR A 81 6.04 2.67 -12.90
N CYS A 82 5.72 1.49 -13.44
CA CYS A 82 6.66 0.37 -13.50
C CYS A 82 7.74 0.56 -14.56
N ARG A 83 7.47 1.38 -15.59
CA ARG A 83 8.40 1.57 -16.69
C ARG A 83 9.61 2.38 -16.23
N LYS A 84 10.78 1.74 -16.24
CA LYS A 84 12.07 2.45 -16.16
C LYS A 84 12.54 2.74 -17.58
N PRO A 85 12.74 4.01 -17.98
CA PRO A 85 13.28 4.31 -19.29
C PRO A 85 14.70 3.73 -19.43
N SER A 86 14.97 3.17 -20.62
CA SER A 86 16.27 2.65 -21.00
C SER A 86 17.35 3.73 -20.96
N LEU A 87 18.61 3.33 -20.89
CA LEU A 87 19.73 4.28 -20.87
C LEU A 87 19.77 5.13 -22.15
N SER A 88 19.37 4.58 -23.30
CA SER A 88 19.23 5.33 -24.55
C SER A 88 18.11 6.36 -24.49
N GLU A 89 16.92 6.00 -23.99
CA GLU A 89 15.81 6.95 -23.78
C GLU A 89 16.16 8.06 -22.78
N ARG A 90 17.08 7.77 -21.85
CA ARG A 90 17.63 8.74 -20.90
C ARG A 90 18.79 9.56 -21.46
N GLY A 91 19.24 9.32 -22.70
CA GLY A 91 20.37 10.01 -23.31
C GLY A 91 21.73 9.69 -22.67
N LEU A 92 21.87 8.55 -22.00
CA LEU A 92 23.07 8.15 -21.24
C LEU A 92 24.01 7.20 -21.99
N LEU A 93 23.64 6.71 -23.17
CA LEU A 93 24.51 5.84 -23.97
C LEU A 93 25.19 6.62 -25.08
N TYR A 94 24.48 7.22 -26.03
CA TYR A 94 25.03 8.05 -27.12
C TYR A 94 23.93 8.93 -27.74
N ARG A 95 24.27 10.09 -28.33
CA ARG A 95 23.35 10.81 -29.22
C ARG A 95 23.26 10.10 -30.58
N PRO A 96 22.10 10.06 -31.26
CA PRO A 96 22.05 9.64 -32.66
C PRO A 96 23.06 10.48 -33.49
N GLY A 97 24.07 9.82 -34.07
CA GLY A 97 25.17 10.46 -34.83
C GLY A 97 26.56 10.42 -34.17
N GLU A 98 26.64 10.23 -32.85
CA GLU A 98 27.91 10.31 -32.11
C GLU A 98 28.88 9.15 -32.40
N ILE A 99 28.36 7.97 -32.76
CA ILE A 99 29.16 6.77 -33.04
C ILE A 99 29.77 6.81 -34.46
N LEU A 100 29.26 7.70 -35.33
CA LEU A 100 29.66 7.79 -36.74
C LEU A 100 30.63 8.95 -37.04
N GLY A 101 30.92 9.83 -36.07
CA GLY A 101 31.97 10.83 -36.17
C GLY A 101 31.74 11.93 -37.21
N GLU A 102 30.51 12.45 -37.31
CA GLU A 102 30.19 13.64 -38.13
C GLU A 102 30.27 14.94 -37.32
#